data_AF-A0AAQ3X8R2-F1
#
_entry.id   AF-A0AAQ3X8R2-F1
#
_cell.length_a   1.000
_cell.length_b   1.000
_cell.length_c   1.000
_cell.angle_alpha   90.00
_cell.angle_beta   90.00
_cell.angle_gamma   90.00
#
_symmetry.space_group_name_H-M   'P 1'
#
loop_
_entity.id
_entity.type
_entity.pdbx_description
1 polymer ?
#
loop_
_entity_poly.entity_id
_entity_poly.type
_entity_poly.pdbx_seq_one_letter_code
_entity_poly.pdbx_strand_id
1 'polypeptide(L)'
;MLISFNGSYVNYRHLTILCDTMTNRGHLMALARHGVDRNDTGPLMRCSFEGTADILLDAAAYAESDHLKGVTENIMLGQLAPISTGLCIYLYDQMLQQAVELQLPSSLDFGSTPARSPVSGTQ
;
A
#
# COMPACT_ATOMS: atom_id res chain seq x y z
N MET A 1 -22.20 -17.19 18.19
CA MET A 1 -20.99 -16.36 18.06
C MET A 1 -20.82 -15.56 19.35
N LEU A 2 -19.64 -15.61 19.98
CA LEU A 2 -19.35 -14.97 21.28
C LEU A 2 -19.79 -13.50 21.36
N ILE A 3 -19.74 -12.78 20.24
CA ILE A 3 -20.10 -11.37 20.12
C ILE A 3 -21.61 -11.15 20.33
N SER A 4 -22.45 -12.04 19.79
CA SER A 4 -23.92 -11.98 19.93
C SER A 4 -24.39 -12.40 21.33
N PHE A 5 -23.57 -13.14 22.08
CA PHE A 5 -23.90 -13.59 23.44
C PHE A 5 -23.93 -12.42 24.44
N ASN A 6 -23.14 -11.37 24.21
CA ASN A 6 -23.10 -10.16 25.06
C ASN A 6 -24.08 -9.06 24.58
N GLY A 7 -25.05 -9.38 23.71
CA GLY A 7 -26.01 -8.42 23.17
C GLY A 7 -25.43 -7.37 22.21
N SER A 8 -24.16 -7.52 21.80
CA SER A 8 -23.48 -6.59 20.89
C SER A 8 -23.76 -6.95 19.43
N TYR A 9 -24.07 -5.94 18.61
CA TYR A 9 -24.26 -6.09 17.18
C TYR A 9 -22.97 -5.77 16.42
N VAL A 10 -22.58 -6.65 15.49
CA VAL A 10 -21.50 -6.42 14.53
C VAL A 10 -22.04 -6.70 13.13
N ASN A 11 -21.82 -5.77 12.21
CA ASN A 11 -22.24 -5.96 10.82
C ASN A 11 -21.45 -7.12 10.20
N TYR A 12 -22.17 -8.01 9.49
CA TYR A 12 -21.61 -9.18 8.81
C TYR A 12 -20.39 -8.84 7.95
N ARG A 13 -20.36 -7.68 7.28
CA ARG A 13 -19.24 -7.27 6.43
C ARG A 13 -17.89 -7.22 7.16
N HIS A 14 -17.87 -6.82 8.44
CA HIS A 14 -16.63 -6.78 9.21
C HIS A 14 -16.09 -8.19 9.49
N LEU A 15 -16.99 -9.13 9.77
CA LEU A 15 -16.62 -10.51 10.00
C LEU A 15 -16.12 -11.17 8.71
N THR A 16 -16.79 -10.93 7.58
CA THR A 16 -16.36 -11.47 6.29
C THR A 16 -14.97 -10.98 5.91
N ILE A 17 -14.72 -9.66 6.02
CA ILE A 17 -13.40 -9.07 5.73
C ILE A 17 -12.34 -9.66 6.66
N LEU A 18 -12.65 -9.88 7.94
CA LEU A 18 -11.73 -10.50 8.89
C LEU A 18 -11.37 -11.94 8.47
N CYS A 19 -12.38 -12.74 8.15
CA CYS A 19 -12.19 -14.11 7.67
C CYS A 19 -11.37 -14.15 6.40
N ASP A 20 -11.71 -13.33 5.40
CA ASP A 20 -10.99 -13.25 4.13
C ASP A 20 -9.52 -12.86 4.35
N THR A 21 -9.26 -11.88 5.21
CA THR A 21 -7.88 -11.45 5.55
C THR A 21 -7.07 -12.58 6.19
N MET A 22 -7.70 -13.42 7.02
CA MET A 22 -7.05 -14.57 7.65
C MET A 22 -6.82 -15.75 6.69
N THR A 23 -7.61 -15.88 5.62
CA THR A 23 -7.60 -17.07 4.74
C THR A 23 -7.08 -16.83 3.32
N ASN A 24 -6.82 -15.58 2.92
CA ASN A 24 -6.46 -15.22 1.53
C ASN A 24 -5.21 -15.96 0.99
N ARG A 25 -4.29 -16.41 1.85
CA ARG A 25 -3.04 -17.08 1.43
C ARG A 25 -3.12 -18.61 1.32
N GLY A 26 -4.28 -19.22 1.55
CA GLY A 26 -4.44 -20.68 1.51
C GLY A 26 -4.02 -21.42 2.79
N HIS A 27 -3.53 -20.70 3.80
CA HIS A 27 -3.30 -21.17 5.16
C HIS A 27 -3.87 -20.16 6.17
N LEU A 28 -4.21 -20.63 7.37
CA LEU A 28 -4.73 -19.75 8.42
C LEU A 28 -3.63 -18.84 8.97
N MET A 29 -3.77 -17.54 8.74
CA MET A 29 -2.87 -16.52 9.23
C MET A 29 -3.37 -15.94 10.55
N ALA A 30 -2.48 -15.84 11.54
CA ALA A 30 -2.77 -15.17 12.80
C ALA A 30 -2.74 -13.65 12.64
N LEU A 31 -3.64 -12.93 13.32
CA LEU A 31 -3.66 -11.46 13.36
C LEU A 31 -2.80 -10.92 14.51
N ALA A 32 -1.56 -11.39 14.58
CA ALA A 32 -0.57 -11.00 15.58
C ALA A 32 0.78 -10.77 14.89
N ARG A 33 1.79 -10.29 15.61
CA ARG A 33 3.15 -10.03 15.10
C ARG A 33 3.67 -11.12 14.16
N HIS A 34 3.58 -12.38 14.61
CA HIS A 34 4.05 -13.55 13.84
C HIS A 34 3.31 -13.79 12.52
N GLY A 35 2.09 -13.25 12.37
CA GLY A 35 1.34 -13.30 11.11
C GLY A 35 1.55 -12.08 10.23
N VAL A 36 1.81 -10.90 10.81
CA VAL A 36 2.18 -9.68 10.08
C VAL A 36 3.58 -9.80 9.48
N ASP A 37 4.54 -10.38 10.22
CA ASP A 37 5.91 -10.63 9.72
C ASP A 37 5.98 -11.62 8.56
N ARG A 38 4.99 -12.50 8.44
CA ARG A 38 4.82 -13.44 7.32
C ARG A 38 4.04 -12.84 6.16
N ASN A 39 3.57 -11.60 6.32
CA ASN A 39 2.91 -10.87 5.25
C ASN A 39 3.96 -10.27 4.33
N ASP A 40 3.68 -10.31 3.02
CA ASP A 40 4.51 -9.68 1.99
C ASP A 40 4.34 -8.15 2.07
N THR A 41 4.92 -7.56 3.11
CA THR A 41 4.78 -6.16 3.50
C THR A 41 6.14 -5.55 3.73
N GLY A 42 6.29 -4.28 3.36
CA GLY A 42 7.55 -3.56 3.46
C GLY A 42 8.13 -3.51 4.88
N PRO A 43 9.45 -3.34 5.00
CA PRO A 43 10.14 -3.31 6.29
C PRO A 43 9.64 -2.19 7.20
N LEU A 44 9.21 -1.04 6.66
CA LEU A 44 8.64 0.05 7.45
C LEU A 44 7.27 -0.31 8.02
N MET A 45 6.45 -1.03 7.27
CA MET A 45 5.17 -1.51 7.78
C MET A 45 5.39 -2.52 8.92
N ARG A 46 6.29 -3.49 8.73
CA ARG A 46 6.60 -4.52 9.73
C ARG A 46 7.16 -3.91 11.02
N CYS A 47 8.09 -2.97 10.90
CA CYS A 47 8.74 -2.35 12.05
C CYS A 47 7.80 -1.48 12.91
N SER A 48 6.59 -1.18 12.40
CA SER A 48 5.58 -0.37 13.09
C SER A 48 4.72 -1.14 14.10
N PHE A 49 4.64 -2.47 13.99
CA PHE A 49 3.83 -3.27 14.90
C PHE A 49 4.60 -3.66 16.16
N GLU A 50 5.83 -4.18 16.04
CA GLU A 50 6.72 -4.53 17.16
C GLU A 50 8.09 -5.01 16.62
N GLY A 51 9.18 -4.87 17.39
CA GLY A 51 10.49 -5.41 17.01
C GLY A 51 11.27 -4.57 16.00
N THR A 52 11.12 -3.24 16.05
CA THR A 52 11.67 -2.29 15.08
C THR A 52 13.16 -2.46 14.78
N ALA A 53 14.00 -2.62 15.82
CA ALA A 53 15.44 -2.73 15.66
C ALA A 53 15.85 -4.01 14.90
N ASP A 54 15.25 -5.15 15.27
CA ASP A 54 15.55 -6.44 14.64
C ASP A 54 15.13 -6.45 13.17
N ILE A 55 13.94 -5.91 12.87
CA ILE A 55 13.39 -5.86 11.51
C ILE A 55 14.25 -4.96 10.61
N LEU A 56 14.66 -3.78 11.11
CA LEU A 56 15.49 -2.87 10.32
C LEU A 56 16.91 -3.41 10.11
N LEU A 57 17.47 -4.09 11.11
CA LEU A 57 18.78 -4.73 10.99
C LEU A 57 18.76 -5.84 9.93
N ASP A 58 17.72 -6.68 9.96
CA ASP A 58 17.52 -7.77 8.99
C ASP A 58 17.30 -7.22 7.58
N ALA A 59 16.43 -6.22 7.43
CA ALA A 59 16.19 -5.54 6.16
C ALA A 59 17.46 -4.88 5.60
N ALA A 60 18.28 -4.26 6.45
CA ALA A 60 19.56 -3.68 6.05
C ALA A 60 20.58 -4.75 5.63
N ALA A 61 20.61 -5.90 6.31
CA ALA A 61 21.48 -7.03 5.98
C ALA A 61 21.14 -7.65 4.61
N TYR A 62 19.85 -7.72 4.26
CA TYR A 62 19.37 -8.24 2.98
C TYR A 62 19.17 -7.17 1.88
N ALA A 63 19.47 -5.90 2.17
CA ALA A 63 19.23 -4.77 1.28
C ALA A 63 17.77 -4.70 0.77
N GLU A 64 16.80 -4.93 1.65
CA GLU A 64 15.38 -4.88 1.34
C GLU A 64 14.93 -3.44 1.06
N SER A 65 14.23 -3.22 -0.06
CA SER A 65 13.72 -1.91 -0.46
C SER A 65 12.22 -1.80 -0.24
N ASP A 66 11.79 -0.74 0.45
CA ASP A 66 10.36 -0.44 0.63
C ASP A 66 9.82 0.38 -0.56
N HIS A 67 8.69 -0.05 -1.12
CA HIS A 67 8.06 0.59 -2.28
C HIS A 67 7.05 1.67 -1.91
N LEU A 68 6.85 1.93 -0.61
CA LEU A 68 6.00 3.00 -0.09
C LEU A 68 4.54 2.95 -0.57
N LYS A 69 3.98 1.74 -0.73
CA LYS A 69 2.62 1.56 -1.31
C LYS A 69 1.51 1.56 -0.25
N GLY A 70 1.85 1.23 0.98
CA GLY A 70 0.96 1.17 2.12
C GLY A 70 0.79 2.53 2.81
N VAL A 71 -0.04 2.54 3.85
CA VAL A 71 -0.38 3.76 4.58
C VAL A 71 0.71 4.12 5.60
N THR A 72 1.25 3.10 6.28
CA THR A 72 2.15 3.29 7.43
C THR A 72 3.46 3.93 7.05
N GLU A 73 4.15 3.38 6.06
CA GLU A 73 5.37 3.93 5.45
C GLU A 73 5.22 5.39 4.99
N ASN A 74 4.11 5.74 4.34
CA ASN A 74 3.87 7.09 3.83
C ASN A 74 3.61 8.09 4.95
N ILE A 75 2.89 7.67 6.00
CA ILE A 75 2.72 8.48 7.21
C ILE A 75 4.08 8.72 7.89
N MET A 76 4.93 7.69 8.01
CA MET A 76 6.25 7.82 8.61
C MET A 76 7.16 8.80 7.87
N LEU A 77 7.07 8.84 6.54
CA LEU A 77 7.84 9.78 5.71
C LEU A 77 7.18 11.17 5.60
N GLY A 78 5.99 11.38 6.17
CA GLY A 78 5.25 12.63 6.09
C GLY A 78 4.68 12.93 4.70
N GLN A 79 4.50 11.90 3.87
CA GLN A 79 3.94 12.01 2.52
C GLN A 79 2.45 11.69 2.52
N LEU A 80 1.75 12.14 1.48
CA LEU A 80 0.33 11.79 1.30
C LEU A 80 0.20 10.30 0.99
N ALA A 81 -0.42 9.55 1.91
CA ALA A 81 -0.67 8.13 1.70
C ALA A 81 -1.63 7.89 0.52
N PRO A 82 -1.39 6.88 -0.34
CA PRO A 82 -2.21 6.57 -1.52
C PRO A 82 -3.50 5.82 -1.11
N ILE A 83 -4.30 6.42 -0.24
CA ILE A 83 -5.58 5.90 0.22
C ILE A 83 -6.65 6.98 0.18
N SER A 84 -7.88 6.60 -0.15
CA SER A 84 -9.03 7.51 -0.24
C SER A 84 -8.70 8.74 -1.10
N THR A 85 -8.73 9.95 -0.53
CA THR A 85 -8.40 11.20 -1.23
C THR A 85 -7.01 11.18 -1.87
N GLY A 86 -6.03 10.49 -1.27
CA GLY A 86 -4.68 10.40 -1.83
C GLY A 86 -4.55 9.53 -3.08
N LEU A 87 -5.59 8.77 -3.46
CA LEU A 87 -5.62 8.02 -4.72
C LEU A 87 -5.95 8.90 -5.93
N CYS A 88 -6.59 10.06 -5.71
CA CYS A 88 -7.02 10.95 -6.77
C CYS A 88 -6.15 12.22 -6.77
N ILE A 89 -5.58 12.55 -7.92
CA ILE A 89 -4.83 13.79 -8.10
C ILE A 89 -5.76 14.76 -8.83
N TYR A 90 -5.99 15.93 -8.22
CA TYR A 90 -6.71 17.02 -8.88
C TYR A 90 -5.72 17.83 -9.69
N LEU A 91 -5.92 17.86 -11.01
CA LEU A 91 -5.14 18.66 -11.93
C LEU A 91 -5.94 19.89 -12.36
N TYR A 92 -5.28 21.04 -12.41
CA TYR A 92 -5.91 22.28 -12.84
C TYR A 92 -5.78 22.42 -14.36
N ASP A 93 -6.91 22.28 -15.07
CA ASP A 93 -6.94 22.13 -16.53
C ASP A 93 -6.30 23.32 -17.29
N GLN A 94 -6.49 24.55 -16.78
CA GLN A 94 -5.88 25.74 -17.40
C GLN A 94 -4.35 25.77 -17.26
N MET A 95 -3.80 25.22 -16.18
CA MET A 95 -2.34 25.12 -16.01
C MET A 95 -1.77 23.96 -16.82
N LEU A 96 -2.59 22.96 -17.16
CA LEU A 96 -2.19 21.83 -18.01
C LEU A 96 -1.85 22.28 -19.44
N GLN A 97 -2.53 23.31 -19.95
CA GLN A 97 -2.30 23.86 -21.29
C GLN A 97 -0.88 24.44 -21.47
N GLN A 98 -0.21 24.77 -20.38
CA GLN A 98 1.15 25.32 -20.36
C GLN A 98 2.19 24.28 -19.93
N ALA A 99 1.78 23.02 -19.72
CA ALA A 99 2.68 21.99 -19.24
C ALA A 99 3.72 21.61 -20.30
N VAL A 100 4.98 21.49 -19.87
CA VAL A 100 6.09 21.00 -20.70
C VAL A 100 6.19 19.49 -20.51
N GLU A 101 6.20 18.73 -21.62
CA GLU A 101 6.45 17.30 -21.56
C GLU A 101 7.90 17.03 -21.15
N LEU A 102 8.08 16.33 -20.02
CA LEU A 102 9.38 15.84 -19.59
C LEU A 102 9.69 14.52 -20.32
N GLN A 103 10.79 14.49 -21.09
CA GLN A 103 11.33 13.24 -21.63
C GLN A 103 11.93 12.42 -20.48
N LEU A 104 11.19 11.42 -20.01
CA LEU A 104 11.68 10.47 -19.01
C LEU A 104 12.58 9.42 -19.67
N PRO A 105 13.76 9.09 -19.09
CA PRO A 105 14.60 8.00 -19.57
C PRO A 105 13.85 6.67 -19.41
N SER A 106 13.89 5.87 -20.47
CA SER A 106 13.09 4.65 -20.73
C SER A 106 13.31 3.46 -19.77
N SER A 107 13.92 3.67 -18.60
CA SER A 107 14.31 2.59 -17.65
C SER A 107 13.54 2.58 -16.34
N LEU A 108 12.63 3.52 -16.10
CA LEU A 108 11.76 3.53 -14.92
C LEU A 108 10.39 2.96 -15.29
N ASP A 109 10.27 1.64 -15.17
CA ASP A 109 8.98 0.92 -15.26
C ASP A 109 8.18 1.19 -13.98
N PHE A 110 7.61 2.40 -13.90
CA PHE A 110 6.80 2.86 -12.79
C PHE A 110 5.35 2.43 -13.06
N GLY A 111 4.96 1.32 -12.43
CA GLY A 111 3.57 0.88 -12.28
C GLY A 111 2.70 1.83 -11.45
N SER A 112 2.85 3.14 -11.62
CA SER A 112 2.01 4.16 -10.99
C SER A 112 1.71 5.27 -11.99
N THR A 113 0.41 5.47 -12.22
CA THR A 113 -0.25 6.45 -13.09
C THR A 113 -0.02 6.29 -14.61
N PRO A 114 -1.11 6.18 -15.41
CA PRO A 114 -1.02 5.94 -16.84
C PRO A 114 -0.72 7.25 -17.57
N ALA A 115 0.55 7.54 -17.83
CA ALA A 115 0.91 8.43 -18.94
C ALA A 115 0.89 7.59 -20.22
N ARG A 116 -0.28 7.53 -20.87
CA ARG A 116 -0.47 6.86 -22.17
C ARG A 116 0.32 7.65 -23.22
N SER A 117 1.29 7.02 -23.87
CA SER A 117 2.01 7.58 -25.02
C SER A 117 1.04 8.05 -26.12
N PRO A 118 1.25 9.21 -26.75
CA PRO A 118 0.47 9.59 -27.92
C PRO A 118 0.84 8.63 -29.06
N VAL A 119 -0.16 7.94 -29.59
CA VAL A 119 -0.04 7.21 -30.84
C VAL A 119 0.33 8.25 -31.92
N SER A 120 1.57 8.20 -32.41
CA SER A 120 2.03 9.02 -33.53
C SER A 120 1.13 8.77 -34.73
N GLY A 121 0.59 9.86 -35.28
CA GLY A 121 -0.54 9.83 -36.20
C GLY A 121 -0.27 9.25 -37.58
N THR A 122 -1.38 9.10 -38.30
CA THR A 122 -1.44 9.07 -39.76
C THR A 122 -2.69 9.83 -40.16
N GLN A 123 -2.47 10.94 -40.85
CA GLN A 123 -3.32 11.72 -41.78
C GLN A 123 -4.84 11.72 -41.59
#